data_AF-A0A1Y1VQ18-F1
#
_entry.id   AF-A0A1Y1VQ18-F1
#
_cell.length_a   1.000
_cell.length_b   1.000
_cell.length_c   1.000
_cell.angle_alpha   90.00
_cell.angle_beta   90.00
_cell.angle_gamma   90.00
#
_symmetry.space_group_name_H-M   'P 1'
#
loop_
_entity.id
_entity.type
_entity.pdbx_description
1 polymer ?
#
loop_
_entity_poly.entity_id
_entity_poly.type
_entity_poly.pdbx_seq_one_letter_code
_entity_poly.pdbx_strand_id
1 'polypeptide(L)'
;MIHKKVISIVVMSFLGKALGSCTHATNSGYKCCKNCNVVLDDNTGKWGVENNQWCGIDTSCTSKSQNCWANAEGYNCCKSTTQVVLTDSKGKWGIENNQWCGIIQTNSNANTCWAASEGYKCCNGCEAIYTDGSRRWGVENNQWCGIIESKCKTQKTTLSKTTKKTTAKTTTKAKTTNKTTVKTTTKKNITTTTKSKTTTKKTTIKTTSRTTTKAKTTTKSNNTNVSSNSNSSYSAPNKSMPGWTPGNDQVLPGFLSTNGKYIVDQKGRKVKLAGISWFGGETDNLSPHGLWSKSLAHFIKVIKDNGYNHIRYPWTNEMLISGAKTQSINAMENPDLVNLTPLEVMDAVIDACGKAGLKVYLDRHRPTAAGQSELWYISKVDEKKWIEDWKFLATRYKGNPTVIGADIHNEPHGTACWGCGETKRDWRLAAERCGNAIHEVNPDWLIIVEGNDHYGEEGWQKGESYWWGGMLKGVQQYPVRLNKKNKLVYSAHDYDKNVHLQDWFKVSNFPDNMPSIWDDKWGFIVKQNIAPVIISEFGSLLKDKTDIKWLQNLISYMNKNDVHWTFWCLNPNSGDTEGILGYDWETVNKQKDGILTPGKAPKFLL
;
A
#
# COMPACT_ATOMS: atom_id res chain seq x y z
N MET A 1 44.07 -64.33 38.98
CA MET A 1 44.14 -65.63 38.27
C MET A 1 42.99 -65.64 37.26
N ILE A 2 43.24 -65.53 35.95
CA ILE A 2 43.60 -66.65 35.03
C ILE A 2 42.40 -67.62 34.93
N HIS A 3 41.81 -68.00 33.79
CA HIS A 3 41.98 -67.78 32.34
C HIS A 3 40.66 -68.30 31.69
N LYS A 4 40.11 -67.65 30.66
CA LYS A 4 40.11 -68.10 29.25
C LYS A 4 39.95 -69.62 29.01
N LYS A 5 38.96 -69.98 28.16
CA LYS A 5 39.00 -70.94 27.02
C LYS A 5 37.55 -71.20 26.54
N VAL A 6 37.15 -71.32 25.26
CA VAL A 6 37.80 -71.36 23.94
C VAL A 6 36.77 -70.87 22.90
N ILE A 7 37.29 -70.23 21.85
CA ILE A 7 36.66 -69.89 20.57
C ILE A 7 36.33 -71.16 19.77
N SER A 8 35.15 -71.24 19.16
CA SER A 8 35.07 -71.84 17.82
C SER A 8 33.99 -71.19 16.96
N ILE A 9 34.42 -70.86 15.75
CA ILE A 9 33.74 -70.15 14.67
C ILE A 9 32.88 -71.16 13.90
N VAL A 10 31.62 -70.80 13.63
CA VAL A 10 30.93 -71.25 12.40
C VAL A 10 30.20 -70.07 11.80
N VAL A 11 30.63 -69.71 10.59
CA VAL A 11 29.96 -68.79 9.67
C VAL A 11 28.83 -69.57 8.99
N MET A 12 27.61 -69.05 9.05
CA MET A 12 26.65 -69.16 7.95
C MET A 12 25.85 -67.87 7.85
N SER A 13 26.07 -67.20 6.72
CA SER A 13 25.25 -66.13 6.18
C SER A 13 23.86 -66.65 5.78
N PHE A 14 22.81 -65.98 6.22
CA PHE A 14 21.57 -65.81 5.46
C PHE A 14 21.00 -64.41 5.68
N LEU A 15 20.54 -63.84 4.57
CA LEU A 15 20.01 -62.50 4.41
C LEU A 15 18.67 -62.27 5.15
N GLY A 16 18.48 -61.02 5.60
CA GLY A 16 17.24 -60.28 5.35
C GLY A 16 16.20 -60.23 6.49
N LYS A 17 16.15 -59.10 7.20
CA LYS A 17 14.93 -58.34 7.52
C LYS A 17 15.32 -57.01 8.17
N ALA A 18 15.19 -55.92 7.41
CA ALA A 18 15.24 -54.57 7.95
C ALA A 18 14.04 -54.38 8.91
N LEU A 19 14.30 -53.97 10.15
CA LEU A 19 13.29 -53.60 11.14
C LEU A 19 12.66 -52.25 10.73
N GLY A 20 11.32 -52.18 10.70
CA GLY A 20 10.55 -51.07 10.12
C GLY A 20 10.41 -49.81 11.01
N SER A 21 10.91 -48.70 10.46
CA SER A 21 10.40 -47.34 10.31
C SER A 21 9.48 -46.54 11.26
N CYS A 22 9.00 -46.95 12.43
CA CYS A 22 8.08 -46.07 13.22
C CYS A 22 8.22 -46.24 14.74
N THR A 23 9.43 -46.58 15.15
CA THR A 23 9.74 -47.11 16.49
C THR A 23 9.46 -46.12 17.62
N HIS A 24 9.48 -44.81 17.37
CA HIS A 24 9.20 -43.79 18.40
C HIS A 24 7.77 -43.90 18.96
N ALA A 25 6.80 -44.28 18.12
CA ALA A 25 5.40 -44.36 18.49
C ALA A 25 5.08 -45.70 19.16
N THR A 26 5.64 -46.80 18.62
CA THR A 26 5.44 -48.13 19.21
C THR A 26 6.04 -48.24 20.60
N ASN A 27 7.18 -47.57 20.85
CA ASN A 27 7.79 -47.51 22.19
C ASN A 27 6.94 -46.73 23.20
N SER A 28 6.07 -45.85 22.72
CA SER A 28 5.15 -45.04 23.53
C SER A 28 3.72 -45.63 23.57
N GLY A 29 3.52 -46.84 23.05
CA GLY A 29 2.22 -47.55 23.07
C GLY A 29 1.28 -47.22 21.91
N TYR A 30 1.72 -46.43 20.93
CA TYR A 30 0.93 -46.03 19.75
C TYR A 30 1.25 -46.90 18.53
N LYS A 31 0.24 -47.12 17.67
CA LYS A 31 0.41 -47.85 16.41
C LYS A 31 1.11 -46.98 15.38
N CYS A 32 1.64 -47.57 14.32
CA CYS A 32 2.13 -46.80 13.17
C CYS A 32 0.98 -46.44 12.24
N CYS A 33 1.03 -45.25 11.66
CA CYS A 33 0.02 -44.81 10.70
C CYS A 33 0.14 -45.62 9.41
N LYS A 34 -1.00 -45.93 8.79
CA LYS A 34 -1.05 -46.52 7.46
C LYS A 34 -0.78 -45.49 6.36
N ASN A 35 -1.11 -44.23 6.65
CA ASN A 35 -0.93 -43.07 5.77
C ASN A 35 0.20 -42.17 6.28
N CYS A 36 0.76 -41.36 5.38
CA CYS A 36 1.91 -40.50 5.64
C CYS A 36 1.55 -39.05 6.04
N ASN A 37 0.33 -38.83 6.52
CA ASN A 37 -0.18 -37.49 6.84
C ASN A 37 0.30 -37.06 8.24
N VAL A 38 1.24 -36.11 8.26
CA VAL A 38 1.81 -35.57 9.51
C VAL A 38 0.88 -34.49 10.06
N VAL A 39 0.37 -34.72 11.26
CA VAL A 39 -0.49 -33.79 12.03
C VAL A 39 0.31 -33.08 13.12
N LEU A 40 1.41 -33.69 13.61
CA LEU A 40 2.30 -33.10 14.61
C LEU A 40 3.74 -33.59 14.38
N ASP A 41 4.71 -32.69 14.51
CA ASP A 41 6.15 -32.98 14.40
C ASP A 41 6.85 -32.39 15.63
N ASP A 42 7.36 -33.24 16.50
CA ASP A 42 7.98 -32.84 17.76
C ASP A 42 9.33 -33.56 17.98
N ASN A 43 9.93 -33.34 19.15
CA ASN A 43 11.22 -33.93 19.51
C ASN A 43 11.18 -35.46 19.70
N THR A 44 9.99 -36.06 19.70
CA THR A 44 9.80 -37.51 19.80
C THR A 44 9.57 -38.16 18.43
N GLY A 45 9.06 -37.40 17.45
CA GLY A 45 8.93 -37.84 16.07
C GLY A 45 7.76 -37.21 15.31
N LYS A 46 7.41 -37.79 14.16
CA LYS A 46 6.29 -37.34 13.32
C LYS A 46 5.05 -38.18 13.64
N TRP A 47 3.91 -37.52 13.79
CA TRP A 47 2.68 -38.12 14.27
C TRP A 47 1.52 -37.84 13.33
N GLY A 48 0.61 -38.80 13.20
CA GLY A 48 -0.66 -38.67 12.47
C GLY A 48 -1.85 -39.13 13.31
N VAL A 49 -3.05 -38.96 12.76
CA VAL A 49 -4.29 -39.40 13.40
C VAL A 49 -5.09 -40.26 12.43
N GLU A 50 -5.40 -41.49 12.84
CA GLU A 50 -6.24 -42.42 12.08
C GLU A 50 -7.34 -42.98 12.99
N ASN A 51 -8.60 -42.99 12.53
CA ASN A 51 -9.76 -43.43 13.31
C ASN A 51 -9.85 -42.76 14.69
N ASN A 52 -9.59 -41.45 14.76
CA ASN A 52 -9.52 -40.66 16.01
C ASN A 52 -8.48 -41.15 17.03
N GLN A 53 -7.45 -41.90 16.60
CA GLN A 53 -6.35 -42.34 17.45
C GLN A 53 -5.00 -41.86 16.91
N TRP A 54 -4.10 -41.46 17.82
CA TRP A 54 -2.74 -41.08 17.48
C TRP A 54 -1.92 -42.27 16.99
N CYS A 55 -1.11 -42.03 15.96
CA CYS A 55 -0.21 -43.02 15.39
C CYS A 55 1.11 -42.37 14.96
N GLY A 56 2.20 -43.16 14.92
CA GLY A 56 3.51 -42.70 14.47
C GLY A 56 3.70 -42.81 12.96
N ILE A 57 4.26 -41.76 12.36
CA ILE A 57 4.50 -41.70 10.92
C ILE A 57 5.81 -42.42 10.58
N ASP A 58 5.70 -43.30 9.59
CA ASP A 58 6.76 -44.16 9.14
C ASP A 58 7.88 -43.36 8.43
N THR A 59 9.15 -43.56 8.76
CA THR A 59 10.27 -42.84 8.11
C THR A 59 10.39 -43.14 6.61
N SER A 60 9.87 -44.27 6.12
CA SER A 60 9.78 -44.56 4.69
C SER A 60 8.79 -43.66 3.94
N CYS A 61 7.90 -42.95 4.65
CA CYS A 61 7.08 -41.87 4.11
C CYS A 61 7.91 -40.72 3.51
N THR A 62 9.22 -40.66 3.79
CA THR A 62 10.12 -39.68 3.16
C THR A 62 10.65 -40.12 1.78
N SER A 63 10.33 -41.32 1.28
CA SER A 63 11.04 -41.88 0.10
C SER A 63 10.18 -42.45 -1.05
N LYS A 64 8.85 -42.34 -1.03
CA LYS A 64 8.01 -42.68 -2.22
C LYS A 64 6.74 -41.82 -2.36
N SER A 65 6.86 -40.65 -2.96
CA SER A 65 6.10 -40.21 -4.14
C SER A 65 6.44 -38.76 -4.46
N GLN A 66 6.49 -38.45 -5.75
CA GLN A 66 7.09 -37.25 -6.32
C GLN A 66 6.47 -35.94 -5.80
N ASN A 67 7.35 -35.01 -5.40
CA ASN A 67 7.19 -33.56 -5.18
C ASN A 67 5.79 -32.99 -5.38
N CYS A 68 4.87 -33.35 -4.50
CA CYS A 68 3.57 -32.72 -4.44
C CYS A 68 3.56 -31.76 -3.27
N TRP A 69 3.76 -30.49 -3.62
CA TRP A 69 3.87 -29.39 -2.67
C TRP A 69 2.56 -29.19 -1.87
N ALA A 70 1.40 -29.53 -2.44
CA ALA A 70 0.11 -29.38 -1.76
C ALA A 70 -0.11 -30.34 -0.58
N ASN A 71 0.64 -31.44 -0.51
CA ASN A 71 0.58 -32.37 0.63
C ASN A 71 1.03 -31.70 1.93
N ALA A 72 1.96 -30.73 1.86
CA ALA A 72 2.41 -29.95 3.02
C ALA A 72 1.31 -29.03 3.58
N GLU A 73 0.26 -28.80 2.81
CA GLU A 73 -0.88 -27.94 3.14
C GLU A 73 -2.14 -28.75 3.50
N GLY A 74 -2.03 -30.08 3.58
CA GLY A 74 -3.15 -30.97 3.89
C GLY A 74 -4.04 -31.32 2.68
N TYR A 75 -3.62 -31.02 1.45
CA TYR A 75 -4.37 -31.30 0.22
C TYR A 75 -3.68 -32.34 -0.66
N ASN A 76 -4.47 -33.14 -1.39
CA ASN A 76 -3.94 -34.13 -2.33
C ASN A 76 -3.38 -33.48 -3.60
N CYS A 77 -2.60 -34.21 -4.37
CA CYS A 77 -2.18 -33.79 -5.71
C CYS A 77 -3.29 -34.05 -6.73
N CYS A 78 -3.39 -33.19 -7.75
CA CYS A 78 -4.29 -33.45 -8.87
C CYS A 78 -3.79 -34.68 -9.64
N LYS A 79 -4.68 -35.65 -9.87
CA LYS A 79 -4.34 -36.91 -10.55
C LYS A 79 -4.51 -36.83 -12.06
N SER A 80 -5.41 -35.97 -12.53
CA SER A 80 -5.91 -35.93 -13.90
C SER A 80 -6.11 -34.51 -14.45
N THR A 81 -6.51 -33.56 -13.61
CA THR A 81 -6.73 -32.17 -14.04
C THR A 81 -5.42 -31.39 -14.10
N THR A 82 -5.26 -30.66 -15.19
CA THR A 82 -4.21 -29.66 -15.39
C THR A 82 -4.79 -28.24 -15.47
N GLN A 83 -6.11 -28.12 -15.31
CA GLN A 83 -6.80 -26.83 -15.33
C GLN A 83 -6.55 -26.10 -14.02
N VAL A 84 -5.84 -24.97 -14.13
CA VAL A 84 -5.52 -24.12 -13.00
C VAL A 84 -6.74 -23.29 -12.64
N VAL A 85 -7.26 -23.49 -11.43
CA VAL A 85 -8.38 -22.73 -10.86
C VAL A 85 -7.87 -21.57 -10.01
N LEU A 86 -6.72 -21.75 -9.35
CA LEU A 86 -6.09 -20.74 -8.50
C LEU A 86 -4.57 -20.89 -8.58
N THR A 87 -3.83 -19.79 -8.58
CA THR A 87 -2.37 -19.80 -8.41
C THR A 87 -2.02 -18.90 -7.24
N ASP A 88 -1.24 -19.41 -6.30
CA ASP A 88 -0.76 -18.65 -5.13
C ASP A 88 0.76 -18.81 -4.98
N SER A 89 1.30 -18.33 -3.85
CA SER A 89 2.72 -18.42 -3.52
C SER A 89 3.23 -19.85 -3.31
N LYS A 90 2.34 -20.84 -3.20
CA LYS A 90 2.67 -22.25 -2.95
C LYS A 90 2.64 -23.08 -4.23
N GLY A 91 1.72 -22.76 -5.15
CA GLY A 91 1.70 -23.34 -6.49
C GLY A 91 0.38 -23.18 -7.23
N LYS A 92 0.16 -24.06 -8.21
CA LYS A 92 -1.04 -24.06 -9.07
C LYS A 92 -2.06 -25.06 -8.56
N TRP A 93 -3.26 -24.61 -8.23
CA TRP A 93 -4.33 -25.42 -7.69
C TRP A 93 -5.35 -25.80 -8.76
N GLY A 94 -5.86 -27.04 -8.66
CA GLY A 94 -6.99 -27.55 -9.43
C GLY A 94 -8.08 -28.08 -8.50
N ILE A 95 -9.22 -28.49 -9.10
CA ILE A 95 -10.33 -29.12 -8.38
C ILE A 95 -10.65 -30.46 -9.04
N GLU A 96 -10.66 -31.54 -8.26
CA GLU A 96 -11.08 -32.88 -8.67
C GLU A 96 -12.09 -33.44 -7.68
N ASN A 97 -13.19 -34.02 -8.18
CA ASN A 97 -14.27 -34.57 -7.34
C ASN A 97 -14.74 -33.59 -6.24
N ASN A 98 -14.88 -32.30 -6.59
CA ASN A 98 -15.20 -31.20 -5.67
C ASN A 98 -14.20 -30.96 -4.53
N GLN A 99 -12.96 -31.46 -4.63
CA GLN A 99 -11.89 -31.26 -3.65
C GLN A 99 -10.70 -30.54 -4.28
N TRP A 100 -10.08 -29.65 -3.49
CA TRP A 100 -8.88 -28.94 -3.89
C TRP A 100 -7.68 -29.88 -4.00
N CYS A 101 -6.89 -29.69 -5.04
CA CYS A 101 -5.68 -30.47 -5.28
C CYS A 101 -4.54 -29.60 -5.83
N GLY A 102 -3.30 -29.96 -5.50
CA GLY A 102 -2.11 -29.32 -6.06
C GLY A 102 -1.75 -29.88 -7.43
N ILE A 103 -1.72 -29.03 -8.45
CA ILE A 103 -1.26 -29.41 -9.79
C ILE A 103 0.26 -29.54 -9.73
N ILE A 104 0.72 -30.78 -9.88
CA ILE A 104 2.13 -31.08 -10.08
C ILE A 104 2.43 -30.91 -11.58
N GLN A 105 3.47 -30.14 -11.91
CA GLN A 105 3.97 -30.09 -13.29
C GLN A 105 4.60 -31.46 -13.60
N THR A 106 3.81 -32.39 -14.11
CA THR A 106 4.34 -33.64 -14.66
C THR A 106 5.11 -33.29 -15.93
N ASN A 107 6.44 -33.49 -15.86
CA ASN A 107 7.40 -33.40 -16.95
C ASN A 107 6.77 -33.38 -18.34
N SER A 108 6.52 -32.18 -18.86
CA SER A 108 6.13 -31.95 -20.24
C SER A 108 7.23 -31.11 -20.89
N ASN A 109 8.18 -31.83 -21.48
CA ASN A 109 9.14 -31.39 -22.49
C ASN A 109 9.91 -30.09 -22.19
N ALA A 110 11.12 -30.29 -21.65
CA ALA A 110 12.22 -29.34 -21.57
C ALA A 110 12.76 -28.92 -22.96
N ASN A 111 11.90 -28.62 -23.93
CA ASN A 111 12.25 -28.05 -25.22
C ASN A 111 11.19 -27.06 -25.73
N THR A 112 10.17 -26.79 -24.94
CA THR A 112 9.08 -25.90 -25.31
C THR A 112 9.38 -24.47 -24.87
N CYS A 113 9.18 -23.56 -25.81
CA CYS A 113 9.40 -22.15 -25.62
C CYS A 113 8.24 -21.54 -24.86
N TRP A 114 8.43 -21.35 -23.56
CA TRP A 114 7.41 -20.78 -22.68
C TRP A 114 6.97 -19.37 -23.11
N ALA A 115 7.84 -18.59 -23.75
CA ALA A 115 7.53 -17.23 -24.20
C ALA A 115 6.61 -17.19 -25.44
N ALA A 116 6.51 -18.30 -26.19
CA ALA A 116 5.66 -18.39 -27.37
C ALA A 116 4.16 -18.31 -27.02
N SER A 117 3.75 -18.82 -25.86
CA SER A 117 2.37 -18.68 -25.38
C SER A 117 2.01 -17.25 -24.96
N GLU A 118 3.00 -16.39 -24.81
CA GLU A 118 2.85 -14.98 -24.42
C GLU A 118 3.10 -14.03 -25.60
N GLY A 119 3.22 -14.57 -26.83
CA GLY A 119 3.40 -13.80 -28.06
C GLY A 119 4.85 -13.45 -28.41
N TYR A 120 5.83 -13.96 -27.67
CA TYR A 120 7.25 -13.68 -27.87
C TYR A 120 8.00 -14.86 -28.50
N LYS A 121 9.07 -14.56 -29.24
CA LYS A 121 9.93 -15.59 -29.84
C LYS A 121 10.82 -16.25 -28.79
N CYS A 122 11.50 -17.31 -29.18
CA CYS A 122 12.46 -18.03 -28.35
C CYS A 122 13.85 -17.53 -28.64
N CYS A 123 14.68 -17.34 -27.62
CA CYS A 123 16.07 -16.94 -27.85
C CYS A 123 16.86 -18.10 -28.47
N ASN A 124 17.78 -17.76 -29.36
CA ASN A 124 18.83 -18.66 -29.84
C ASN A 124 20.04 -18.64 -28.88
N GLY A 125 20.29 -17.51 -28.23
CA GLY A 125 21.30 -17.32 -27.22
C GLY A 125 20.83 -17.65 -25.80
N CYS A 126 21.81 -17.72 -24.89
CA CYS A 126 21.63 -18.11 -23.50
C CYS A 126 21.93 -16.98 -22.49
N GLU A 127 22.21 -15.79 -23.00
CA GLU A 127 22.49 -14.60 -22.22
C GLU A 127 21.18 -13.98 -21.75
N ALA A 128 20.97 -13.99 -20.44
CA ALA A 128 19.78 -13.42 -19.82
C ALA A 128 20.06 -11.97 -19.45
N ILE A 129 19.21 -11.07 -19.93
CA ILE A 129 19.24 -9.66 -19.55
C ILE A 129 18.16 -9.31 -18.52
N TYR A 130 17.18 -10.20 -18.34
CA TYR A 130 16.09 -10.05 -17.39
C TYR A 130 15.58 -11.43 -16.94
N THR A 131 15.13 -11.56 -15.70
CA THR A 131 14.60 -12.82 -15.15
C THR A 131 13.38 -12.56 -14.28
N ASP A 132 12.32 -13.34 -14.52
CA ASP A 132 11.09 -13.32 -13.72
C ASP A 132 10.85 -14.73 -13.15
N GLY A 133 11.07 -14.88 -11.85
CA GLY A 133 11.09 -16.20 -11.19
C GLY A 133 12.11 -17.14 -11.83
N SER A 134 11.64 -18.29 -12.35
CA SER A 134 12.48 -19.27 -13.06
C SER A 134 12.58 -19.04 -14.57
N ARG A 135 11.96 -17.97 -15.10
CA ARG A 135 11.92 -17.65 -16.53
C ARG A 135 12.98 -16.61 -16.86
N ARG A 136 13.77 -16.87 -17.90
CA ARG A 136 14.91 -16.02 -18.28
C ARG A 136 14.66 -15.41 -19.65
N TRP A 137 14.82 -14.11 -19.76
CA TRP A 137 14.57 -13.33 -20.97
C TRP A 137 15.88 -12.84 -21.59
N GLY A 138 15.94 -12.89 -22.92
CA GLY A 138 17.00 -12.28 -23.73
C GLY A 138 16.41 -11.27 -24.72
N VAL A 139 17.29 -10.52 -25.39
CA VAL A 139 16.90 -9.64 -26.51
C VAL A 139 17.74 -9.99 -27.72
N GLU A 140 17.07 -10.34 -28.81
CA GLU A 140 17.68 -10.63 -30.11
C GLU A 140 17.00 -9.79 -31.18
N ASN A 141 17.77 -9.12 -32.04
CA ASN A 141 17.25 -8.22 -33.08
C ASN A 141 16.27 -7.14 -32.53
N ASN A 142 16.58 -6.55 -31.37
CA ASN A 142 15.72 -5.60 -30.65
C ASN A 142 14.33 -6.14 -30.26
N GLN A 143 14.12 -7.46 -30.23
CA GLN A 143 12.87 -8.09 -29.78
C GLN A 143 13.11 -8.96 -28.55
N TRP A 144 12.17 -8.92 -27.60
CA TRP A 144 12.18 -9.80 -26.44
C TRP A 144 11.97 -11.25 -26.85
N CYS A 145 12.75 -12.14 -26.23
CA CYS A 145 12.63 -13.57 -26.42
C CYS A 145 12.77 -14.35 -25.12
N GLY A 146 12.13 -15.52 -25.04
CA GLY A 146 12.25 -16.43 -23.92
C GLY A 146 13.44 -17.37 -24.07
N ILE A 147 14.32 -17.43 -23.08
CA ILE A 147 15.45 -18.35 -23.04
C ILE A 147 14.95 -19.73 -22.63
N ILE A 148 15.32 -20.74 -23.41
CA ILE A 148 15.00 -22.13 -23.17
C ILE A 148 16.15 -22.75 -22.38
N GLU A 149 15.95 -22.95 -21.08
CA GLU A 149 17.02 -23.33 -20.16
C GLU A 149 17.72 -24.66 -20.54
N SER A 150 17.00 -25.60 -21.17
CA SER A 150 17.59 -26.84 -21.67
C SER A 150 18.58 -26.64 -22.81
N LYS A 151 18.39 -25.63 -23.66
CA LYS A 151 19.34 -25.27 -24.74
C LYS A 151 20.63 -24.65 -24.19
N CYS A 152 20.60 -24.17 -22.94
CA CYS A 152 21.70 -23.45 -22.31
C CYS A 152 22.53 -24.30 -21.35
N LYS A 153 22.10 -25.54 -21.08
CA LYS A 153 22.80 -26.48 -20.18
C LYS A 153 24.02 -27.17 -20.81
N THR A 154 24.35 -26.92 -22.07
CA THR A 154 25.49 -27.54 -22.78
C THR A 154 26.68 -26.61 -23.06
N GLN A 155 26.77 -25.42 -22.44
CA GLN A 155 27.90 -24.49 -22.68
C GLN A 155 28.65 -23.99 -21.43
N LYS A 156 28.83 -24.82 -20.40
CA LYS A 156 29.77 -24.51 -19.30
C LYS A 156 30.69 -25.68 -18.95
N THR A 157 31.62 -25.95 -19.85
CA THR A 157 32.95 -26.54 -19.59
C THR A 157 33.71 -26.37 -20.89
N THR A 158 34.53 -25.32 -21.06
CA THR A 158 36.01 -25.30 -20.98
C THR A 158 36.37 -23.85 -21.41
N LEU A 159 37.11 -22.98 -20.71
CA LEU A 159 38.53 -23.03 -20.35
C LEU A 159 38.84 -22.02 -19.23
N SER A 160 39.56 -22.53 -18.23
CA SER A 160 40.75 -22.00 -17.55
C SER A 160 41.14 -20.51 -17.66
N LYS A 161 41.41 -19.95 -16.47
CA LYS A 161 42.25 -18.77 -16.20
C LYS A 161 43.65 -18.91 -16.83
N THR A 162 44.15 -17.84 -17.44
CA THR A 162 45.59 -17.56 -17.51
C THR A 162 45.85 -16.07 -17.27
N THR A 163 46.69 -15.80 -16.28
CA THR A 163 47.13 -14.46 -15.86
C THR A 163 48.49 -14.15 -16.51
N LYS A 164 48.61 -13.03 -17.24
CA LYS A 164 49.66 -11.96 -17.09
C LYS A 164 49.87 -11.10 -18.36
N LYS A 165 49.70 -9.79 -18.13
CA LYS A 165 50.64 -8.66 -18.29
C LYS A 165 51.09 -8.14 -19.69
N THR A 166 51.03 -6.80 -19.76
CA THR A 166 51.80 -5.83 -20.57
C THR A 166 51.41 -5.70 -22.06
N THR A 167 51.25 -4.51 -22.66
CA THR A 167 52.17 -3.36 -22.62
C THR A 167 51.48 -2.08 -23.10
N ALA A 168 51.77 -0.93 -22.46
CA ALA A 168 51.54 0.39 -23.03
C ALA A 168 52.63 0.73 -24.05
N LYS A 169 52.28 1.41 -25.15
CA LYS A 169 53.24 2.20 -25.92
C LYS A 169 52.59 3.45 -26.50
N THR A 170 52.89 4.57 -25.86
CA THR A 170 52.74 5.95 -26.33
C THR A 170 54.04 6.37 -27.00
N THR A 171 53.99 7.10 -28.13
CA THR A 171 54.94 8.13 -28.61
C THR A 171 54.58 8.53 -30.05
N THR A 172 54.65 9.77 -30.57
CA THR A 172 54.79 11.14 -30.03
C THR A 172 54.65 12.15 -31.19
N LYS A 173 54.10 13.33 -30.87
CA LYS A 173 54.46 14.71 -31.30
C LYS A 173 54.53 15.13 -32.78
N ALA A 174 53.90 16.29 -33.04
CA ALA A 174 54.60 17.51 -33.46
C ALA A 174 53.92 18.77 -32.88
N LYS A 175 54.74 19.77 -32.52
CA LYS A 175 54.40 21.07 -31.92
C LYS A 175 55.33 22.10 -32.57
N THR A 176 54.81 23.25 -33.03
CA THR A 176 55.46 24.59 -33.08
C THR A 176 54.46 25.61 -33.69
N THR A 177 53.91 26.58 -32.94
CA THR A 177 54.34 27.98 -32.62
C THR A 177 54.27 28.95 -33.82
N ASN A 178 53.83 30.22 -33.78
CA ASN A 178 53.86 31.37 -32.83
C ASN A 178 52.69 32.35 -33.22
N LYS A 179 52.28 33.45 -32.55
CA LYS A 179 53.01 34.56 -31.88
C LYS A 179 52.01 35.54 -31.18
N THR A 180 52.27 35.87 -29.91
CA THR A 180 52.29 37.21 -29.19
C THR A 180 51.30 38.35 -29.60
N THR A 181 50.70 39.24 -28.76
CA THR A 181 51.16 39.94 -27.52
C THR A 181 50.03 40.74 -26.78
N VAL A 182 49.93 40.53 -25.45
CA VAL A 182 49.79 41.43 -24.27
C VAL A 182 49.35 42.92 -24.41
N LYS A 183 48.39 43.39 -23.56
CA LYS A 183 48.66 44.34 -22.43
C LYS A 183 47.43 44.75 -21.58
N THR A 184 47.61 44.61 -20.28
CA THR A 184 46.86 45.19 -19.15
C THR A 184 47.20 46.68 -18.97
N THR A 185 46.23 47.54 -18.61
CA THR A 185 46.50 48.75 -17.81
C THR A 185 45.34 49.09 -16.87
N THR A 186 45.69 49.37 -15.62
CA THR A 186 44.86 49.77 -14.48
C THR A 186 44.53 51.27 -14.50
N LYS A 187 43.34 51.70 -14.04
CA LYS A 187 43.16 52.85 -13.12
C LYS A 187 41.68 53.13 -12.71
N LYS A 188 41.48 53.12 -11.38
CA LYS A 188 40.72 54.01 -10.47
C LYS A 188 39.40 54.70 -10.86
N ASN A 189 38.42 54.48 -9.97
CA ASN A 189 37.37 55.35 -9.40
C ASN A 189 36.38 56.08 -10.32
N ILE A 190 35.08 55.95 -10.00
CA ILE A 190 34.25 57.01 -9.37
C ILE A 190 32.84 56.47 -9.09
N THR A 191 32.36 56.77 -7.89
CA THR A 191 31.00 56.60 -7.37
C THR A 191 30.05 57.59 -8.05
N THR A 192 28.89 57.14 -8.54
CA THR A 192 27.76 58.05 -8.78
C THR A 192 26.43 57.38 -8.48
N THR A 193 25.82 57.88 -7.41
CA THR A 193 24.45 57.63 -6.95
C THR A 193 23.48 58.40 -7.84
N THR A 194 22.55 57.71 -8.50
CA THR A 194 21.43 58.39 -9.19
C THR A 194 20.17 58.26 -8.35
N LYS A 195 19.90 59.32 -7.57
CA LYS A 195 18.59 59.60 -6.96
C LYS A 195 17.65 60.08 -8.06
N SER A 196 16.52 59.39 -8.26
CA SER A 196 15.38 59.98 -8.97
C SER A 196 14.46 60.64 -7.93
N LYS A 197 14.37 61.96 -8.01
CA LYS A 197 13.39 62.80 -7.28
C LYS A 197 12.09 62.79 -8.08
N THR A 198 10.98 62.45 -7.44
CA THR A 198 9.65 62.81 -7.92
C THR A 198 9.05 63.85 -6.98
N THR A 199 8.74 65.00 -7.55
CA THR A 199 8.30 66.22 -6.88
C THR A 199 6.79 66.17 -6.60
N THR A 200 6.43 66.61 -5.40
CA THR A 200 5.09 66.77 -4.87
C THR A 200 4.30 67.86 -5.61
N LYS A 201 3.02 67.62 -5.91
CA LYS A 201 2.01 68.67 -6.08
C LYS A 201 0.86 68.41 -5.11
N LYS A 202 0.58 69.41 -4.29
CA LYS A 202 -0.41 69.43 -3.21
C LYS A 202 -1.60 70.26 -3.71
N THR A 203 -2.81 69.71 -3.69
CA THR A 203 -4.05 70.49 -3.76
C THR A 203 -5.03 69.92 -2.75
N THR A 204 -5.48 70.76 -1.84
CA THR A 204 -6.44 70.49 -0.75
C THR A 204 -7.86 70.82 -1.25
N ILE A 205 -8.91 70.12 -0.76
CA ILE A 205 -10.20 70.69 -0.30
C ILE A 205 -11.11 69.61 0.36
N LYS A 206 -11.50 69.93 1.61
CA LYS A 206 -12.73 69.71 2.41
C LYS A 206 -13.47 68.35 2.51
N THR A 207 -13.47 67.84 3.75
CA THR A 207 -14.59 67.38 4.62
C THR A 207 -15.93 66.96 4.01
N THR A 208 -16.41 65.75 4.35
CA THR A 208 -17.60 65.59 5.23
C THR A 208 -17.70 64.17 5.79
N SER A 209 -17.89 64.07 7.10
CA SER A 209 -18.31 62.87 7.84
C SER A 209 -19.83 62.71 7.74
N ARG A 210 -20.31 61.48 7.56
CA ARG A 210 -21.73 61.15 7.78
C ARG A 210 -21.91 59.70 8.25
N THR A 211 -22.34 59.60 9.51
CA THR A 211 -22.88 58.42 10.17
C THR A 211 -24.26 58.09 9.60
N THR A 212 -24.55 56.82 9.31
CA THR A 212 -25.93 56.32 9.24
C THR A 212 -26.04 54.88 9.73
N THR A 213 -26.79 54.76 10.83
CA THR A 213 -27.49 53.59 11.38
C THR A 213 -28.33 52.86 10.33
N LYS A 214 -28.29 51.51 10.33
CA LYS A 214 -29.29 50.66 9.64
C LYS A 214 -30.19 49.98 10.66
N ALA A 215 -31.48 50.31 10.56
CA ALA A 215 -32.58 49.73 11.29
C ALA A 215 -32.93 48.32 10.78
N LYS A 216 -33.40 47.48 11.70
CA LYS A 216 -34.12 46.23 11.47
C LYS A 216 -35.49 46.52 10.88
N THR A 217 -35.87 45.81 9.83
CA THR A 217 -37.27 45.65 9.44
C THR A 217 -37.56 44.18 9.17
N THR A 218 -38.39 43.62 10.03
CA THR A 218 -39.12 42.36 9.89
C THR A 218 -40.27 42.55 8.90
N THR A 219 -40.44 41.62 7.98
CA THR A 219 -41.73 41.38 7.31
C THR A 219 -41.92 39.89 7.08
N LYS A 220 -43.03 39.38 7.63
CA LYS A 220 -43.64 38.09 7.32
C LYS A 220 -44.33 38.19 5.95
N SER A 221 -44.32 37.11 5.17
CA SER A 221 -45.33 36.86 4.15
C SER A 221 -45.80 35.40 4.22
N ASN A 222 -47.09 35.24 4.50
CA ASN A 222 -47.89 34.10 4.03
C ASN A 222 -48.27 34.41 2.58
N ASN A 223 -48.23 33.44 1.66
CA ASN A 223 -49.44 32.73 1.19
C ASN A 223 -49.22 31.97 -0.14
N THR A 224 -49.94 30.84 -0.19
CA THR A 224 -50.65 30.25 -1.35
C THR A 224 -49.88 29.55 -2.48
N ASN A 225 -50.18 28.25 -2.54
CA ASN A 225 -50.03 27.34 -3.67
C ASN A 225 -50.73 27.87 -4.94
N VAL A 226 -50.02 27.79 -6.07
CA VAL A 226 -50.59 27.62 -7.40
C VAL A 226 -49.82 26.52 -8.10
N SER A 227 -50.55 25.52 -8.57
CA SER A 227 -50.09 24.37 -9.33
C SER A 227 -49.90 24.69 -10.81
N SER A 228 -48.78 24.28 -11.39
CA SER A 228 -48.71 23.91 -12.82
C SER A 228 -47.60 22.88 -13.05
N ASN A 229 -47.98 21.80 -13.75
CA ASN A 229 -47.16 20.66 -14.14
C ASN A 229 -46.20 21.02 -15.30
N SER A 230 -44.97 20.52 -15.25
CA SER A 230 -44.40 19.57 -16.24
C SER A 230 -42.87 19.43 -16.14
N ASN A 231 -42.41 18.22 -16.48
CA ASN A 231 -41.03 17.78 -16.75
C ASN A 231 -40.20 17.18 -15.60
N SER A 232 -40.39 15.86 -15.43
CA SER A 232 -39.35 14.82 -15.56
C SER A 232 -37.94 15.21 -15.08
N SER A 233 -37.68 14.99 -13.80
CA SER A 233 -36.32 14.78 -13.28
C SER A 233 -36.37 13.71 -12.20
N TYR A 234 -35.41 12.79 -12.25
CA TYR A 234 -35.20 11.73 -11.28
C TYR A 234 -34.98 12.35 -9.89
N SER A 235 -36.00 12.30 -9.04
CA SER A 235 -35.91 12.69 -7.63
C SER A 235 -35.31 11.54 -6.82
N ALA A 236 -34.04 11.66 -6.44
CA ALA A 236 -33.48 10.85 -5.36
C ALA A 236 -34.27 11.14 -4.06
N PRO A 237 -34.67 10.13 -3.28
CA PRO A 237 -35.44 10.36 -2.07
C PRO A 237 -34.55 11.05 -1.02
N ASN A 238 -34.86 12.32 -0.77
CA ASN A 238 -34.33 13.11 0.33
C ASN A 238 -34.91 12.55 1.65
N LYS A 239 -34.32 11.47 2.17
CA LYS A 239 -34.48 11.07 3.58
C LYS A 239 -33.32 11.68 4.35
N SER A 240 -33.54 12.86 4.91
CA SER A 240 -32.77 13.32 6.06
C SER A 240 -32.93 12.28 7.18
N MET A 241 -31.88 11.53 7.48
CA MET A 241 -31.92 10.53 8.54
C MET A 241 -32.09 11.20 9.93
N PRO A 242 -33.11 10.80 10.72
CA PRO A 242 -33.25 11.23 12.10
C PRO A 242 -32.36 10.38 13.02
N GLY A 243 -31.66 11.02 13.96
CA GLY A 243 -31.10 10.32 15.13
C GLY A 243 -29.70 10.66 15.63
N TRP A 244 -29.03 11.73 15.18
CA TRP A 244 -27.78 12.16 15.84
C TRP A 244 -28.10 12.92 17.13
N THR A 245 -27.84 12.29 18.27
CA THR A 245 -27.72 12.99 19.56
C THR A 245 -26.24 13.09 19.91
N PRO A 246 -25.68 14.30 20.09
CA PRO A 246 -24.33 14.47 20.62
C PRO A 246 -24.32 14.05 22.08
N GLY A 247 -23.89 12.82 22.34
CA GLY A 247 -23.57 12.35 23.67
C GLY A 247 -22.07 12.12 23.78
N ASN A 248 -21.45 12.80 24.75
CA ASN A 248 -20.08 12.64 25.24
C ASN A 248 -18.96 13.44 24.52
N ASP A 249 -18.29 14.34 25.27
CA ASP A 249 -17.05 15.06 24.93
C ASP A 249 -15.84 14.16 24.53
N GLN A 250 -16.00 12.83 24.49
CA GLN A 250 -15.02 11.88 23.95
C GLN A 250 -15.08 11.73 22.41
N VAL A 251 -16.12 12.21 21.71
CA VAL A 251 -16.20 12.17 20.24
C VAL A 251 -15.90 13.56 19.69
N LEU A 252 -14.93 13.70 18.77
CA LEU A 252 -14.67 14.97 18.10
C LEU A 252 -15.92 15.44 17.32
N PRO A 253 -16.61 16.51 17.76
CA PRO A 253 -17.78 16.99 17.06
C PRO A 253 -17.35 17.72 15.78
N GLY A 254 -18.12 17.51 14.72
CA GLY A 254 -17.98 18.27 13.48
C GLY A 254 -16.78 17.89 12.60
N PHE A 255 -16.55 18.74 11.60
CA PHE A 255 -15.48 18.61 10.61
C PHE A 255 -14.15 19.18 11.11
N LEU A 256 -13.06 18.81 10.43
CA LEU A 256 -11.71 19.23 10.75
C LEU A 256 -11.24 20.37 9.83
N SER A 257 -10.22 21.10 10.27
CA SER A 257 -9.50 22.11 9.48
C SER A 257 -8.01 22.05 9.80
N THR A 258 -7.20 22.88 9.15
CA THR A 258 -5.75 22.93 9.39
C THR A 258 -5.29 24.30 9.89
N ASN A 259 -4.29 24.32 10.77
CA ASN A 259 -3.64 25.53 11.29
C ASN A 259 -2.14 25.31 11.42
N GLY A 260 -1.36 25.89 10.50
CA GLY A 260 0.06 25.55 10.33
C GLY A 260 0.22 24.05 10.11
N LYS A 261 1.10 23.41 10.87
CA LYS A 261 1.32 21.96 10.83
C LYS A 261 0.25 21.09 11.50
N TYR A 262 -0.76 21.68 12.13
CA TYR A 262 -1.75 20.93 12.91
C TYR A 262 -3.06 20.75 12.15
N ILE A 263 -3.66 19.56 12.29
CA ILE A 263 -5.11 19.41 12.12
C ILE A 263 -5.79 19.89 13.41
N VAL A 264 -6.89 20.62 13.26
CA VAL A 264 -7.68 21.17 14.37
C VAL A 264 -9.17 20.87 14.20
N ASP A 265 -9.87 20.78 15.32
CA ASP A 265 -11.32 20.71 15.33
C ASP A 265 -11.98 22.10 15.14
N GLN A 266 -13.31 22.15 15.18
CA GLN A 266 -14.08 23.39 15.04
C GLN A 266 -13.83 24.42 16.16
N LYS A 267 -13.27 24.00 17.30
CA LYS A 267 -12.88 24.87 18.42
C LYS A 267 -11.41 25.29 18.34
N GLY A 268 -10.67 24.88 17.30
CA GLY A 268 -9.25 25.15 17.14
C GLY A 268 -8.34 24.26 18.02
N ARG A 269 -8.89 23.22 18.65
CA ARG A 269 -8.11 22.27 19.46
C ARG A 269 -7.33 21.35 18.53
N LYS A 270 -6.06 21.10 18.86
CA LYS A 270 -5.18 20.22 18.07
C LYS A 270 -5.71 18.79 18.10
N VAL A 271 -5.68 18.16 16.94
CA VAL A 271 -6.14 16.79 16.71
C VAL A 271 -4.98 15.97 16.17
N LYS A 272 -4.84 14.74 16.66
CA LYS A 272 -4.00 13.67 16.15
C LYS A 272 -4.88 12.61 15.48
N LEU A 273 -4.71 12.45 14.18
CA LEU A 273 -5.18 11.25 13.48
C LEU A 273 -4.14 10.13 13.66
N ALA A 274 -4.60 8.99 14.17
CA ALA A 274 -3.85 7.77 14.45
C ALA A 274 -4.78 6.57 14.18
N GLY A 275 -4.78 6.09 12.95
CA GLY A 275 -5.84 5.21 12.43
C GLY A 275 -5.31 3.98 11.72
N ILE A 276 -6.20 3.33 10.97
CA ILE A 276 -5.89 2.07 10.30
C ILE A 276 -6.62 1.99 8.95
N SER A 277 -5.94 1.43 7.95
CA SER A 277 -6.55 1.15 6.66
C SER A 277 -7.33 -0.17 6.74
N TRP A 278 -8.59 -0.15 6.30
CA TRP A 278 -9.41 -1.35 6.14
C TRP A 278 -9.78 -1.50 4.66
N PHE A 279 -8.97 -2.28 3.94
CA PHE A 279 -9.06 -2.39 2.49
C PHE A 279 -10.03 -3.49 2.05
N GLY A 280 -10.40 -3.46 0.76
CA GLY A 280 -11.29 -4.40 0.08
C GLY A 280 -12.32 -3.71 -0.80
N GLY A 281 -12.68 -2.46 -0.50
CA GLY A 281 -13.59 -1.66 -1.32
C GLY A 281 -13.05 -1.41 -2.72
N GLU A 282 -11.73 -1.35 -2.86
CA GLU A 282 -11.00 -1.15 -4.10
C GLU A 282 -10.70 -2.43 -4.88
N THR A 283 -10.99 -3.62 -4.34
CA THR A 283 -10.71 -4.92 -4.97
C THR A 283 -11.96 -5.45 -5.68
N ASP A 284 -11.86 -6.64 -6.29
CA ASP A 284 -13.01 -7.32 -6.92
C ASP A 284 -14.15 -7.66 -5.92
N ASN A 285 -13.88 -7.54 -4.61
CA ASN A 285 -14.90 -7.66 -3.57
C ASN A 285 -15.84 -6.47 -3.51
N LEU A 286 -15.40 -5.28 -3.95
CA LEU A 286 -16.13 -4.01 -3.86
C LEU A 286 -16.71 -3.75 -2.46
N SER A 287 -16.07 -4.29 -1.42
CA SER A 287 -16.47 -4.19 -0.01
C SER A 287 -15.28 -4.55 0.88
N PRO A 288 -15.20 -4.01 2.11
CA PRO A 288 -14.07 -4.31 2.98
C PRO A 288 -13.92 -5.81 3.21
N HIS A 289 -12.69 -6.29 3.10
CA HIS A 289 -12.41 -7.71 3.31
C HIS A 289 -12.69 -8.12 4.76
N GLY A 290 -12.96 -9.41 4.96
CA GLY A 290 -13.25 -9.99 6.26
C GLY A 290 -14.74 -10.10 6.61
N LEU A 291 -15.62 -9.41 5.87
CA LEU A 291 -17.09 -9.51 6.06
C LEU A 291 -17.67 -10.90 5.70
N TRP A 292 -16.87 -11.80 5.12
CA TRP A 292 -17.19 -13.22 5.00
C TRP A 292 -17.00 -13.99 6.32
N SER A 293 -16.19 -13.46 7.23
CA SER A 293 -15.73 -14.16 8.43
C SER A 293 -16.28 -13.58 9.73
N LYS A 294 -16.53 -12.27 9.79
CA LYS A 294 -16.99 -11.58 11.00
C LYS A 294 -17.98 -10.48 10.65
N SER A 295 -18.79 -10.10 11.63
CA SER A 295 -19.73 -8.97 11.49
C SER A 295 -19.02 -7.63 11.35
N LEU A 296 -19.66 -6.64 10.71
CA LEU A 296 -19.20 -5.25 10.69
C LEU A 296 -18.95 -4.71 12.11
N ALA A 297 -19.85 -5.02 13.05
CA ALA A 297 -19.73 -4.57 14.45
C ALA A 297 -18.45 -5.08 15.12
N HIS A 298 -18.01 -6.30 14.80
CA HIS A 298 -16.74 -6.84 15.28
C HIS A 298 -15.56 -5.99 14.85
N PHE A 299 -15.43 -5.68 13.56
CA PHE A 299 -14.32 -4.87 13.04
C PHE A 299 -14.29 -3.47 13.65
N ILE A 300 -15.45 -2.80 13.72
CA ILE A 300 -15.55 -1.48 14.35
C ILE A 300 -15.14 -1.52 15.83
N LYS A 301 -15.53 -2.57 16.55
CA LYS A 301 -15.13 -2.78 17.95
C LYS A 301 -13.63 -3.01 18.07
N VAL A 302 -13.03 -3.88 17.26
CA VAL A 302 -11.58 -4.14 17.26
C VAL A 302 -10.79 -2.84 17.04
N ILE A 303 -11.17 -2.05 16.03
CA ILE A 303 -10.49 -0.79 15.69
C ILE A 303 -10.54 0.17 16.88
N LYS A 304 -11.74 0.37 17.45
CA LYS A 304 -11.94 1.28 18.59
C LYS A 304 -11.23 0.82 19.85
N ASP A 305 -11.37 -0.46 20.22
CA ASP A 305 -10.85 -1.00 21.47
C ASP A 305 -9.31 -1.07 21.48
N ASN A 306 -8.69 -1.19 20.30
CA ASN A 306 -7.24 -1.07 20.15
C ASN A 306 -6.77 0.38 20.01
N GLY A 307 -7.63 1.37 20.19
CA GLY A 307 -7.25 2.78 20.32
C GLY A 307 -6.93 3.50 19.01
N TYR A 308 -7.34 2.93 17.87
CA TYR A 308 -7.36 3.64 16.59
C TYR A 308 -8.58 4.57 16.57
N ASN A 309 -8.41 5.76 15.99
CA ASN A 309 -9.45 6.79 16.02
C ASN A 309 -10.11 7.05 14.65
N HIS A 310 -9.56 6.53 13.56
CA HIS A 310 -10.17 6.66 12.25
C HIS A 310 -9.82 5.50 11.32
N ILE A 311 -10.60 5.38 10.25
CA ILE A 311 -10.40 4.44 9.15
C ILE A 311 -10.04 5.21 7.88
N ARG A 312 -8.97 4.79 7.19
CA ARG A 312 -8.81 5.05 5.75
C ARG A 312 -9.59 3.97 5.02
N TYR A 313 -10.53 4.37 4.17
CA TYR A 313 -11.35 3.46 3.38
C TYR A 313 -10.91 3.52 1.91
N PRO A 314 -10.06 2.59 1.45
CA PRO A 314 -9.77 2.37 0.05
C PRO A 314 -11.02 2.00 -0.75
N TRP A 315 -11.24 2.68 -1.88
CA TRP A 315 -12.34 2.40 -2.80
C TRP A 315 -11.91 2.53 -4.27
N THR A 316 -12.75 2.00 -5.17
CA THR A 316 -12.58 2.11 -6.61
C THR A 316 -13.80 2.72 -7.29
N ASN A 317 -13.62 3.43 -8.41
CA ASN A 317 -14.73 4.02 -9.18
C ASN A 317 -15.78 2.99 -9.61
N GLU A 318 -15.41 1.71 -9.73
CA GLU A 318 -16.35 0.62 -10.05
C GLU A 318 -17.46 0.43 -9.00
N MET A 319 -17.22 0.80 -7.74
CA MET A 319 -18.27 0.78 -6.69
C MET A 319 -19.45 1.70 -7.02
N LEU A 320 -19.24 2.72 -7.87
CA LEU A 320 -20.24 3.73 -8.23
C LEU A 320 -20.97 3.42 -9.53
N ILE A 321 -20.60 2.34 -10.21
CA ILE A 321 -21.26 1.91 -11.44
C ILE A 321 -22.62 1.32 -11.09
N SER A 322 -23.66 1.72 -11.84
CA SER A 322 -25.01 1.19 -11.66
C SER A 322 -25.01 -0.34 -11.80
N GLY A 323 -25.56 -1.01 -10.79
CA GLY A 323 -25.63 -2.48 -10.75
C GLY A 323 -24.37 -3.17 -10.23
N ALA A 324 -23.35 -2.44 -9.75
CA ALA A 324 -22.23 -3.01 -9.04
C ALA A 324 -22.71 -3.81 -7.81
N LYS A 325 -22.04 -4.92 -7.52
CA LYS A 325 -22.41 -5.84 -6.43
C LYS A 325 -21.17 -6.19 -5.61
N THR A 326 -21.32 -6.21 -4.31
CA THR A 326 -20.29 -6.73 -3.41
C THR A 326 -20.10 -8.23 -3.61
N GLN A 327 -18.88 -8.71 -3.37
CA GLN A 327 -18.57 -10.14 -3.28
C GLN A 327 -18.05 -10.47 -1.87
N SER A 328 -18.29 -11.71 -1.44
CA SER A 328 -17.76 -12.26 -0.17
C SER A 328 -18.27 -11.59 1.10
N ILE A 329 -19.57 -11.26 1.17
CA ILE A 329 -20.24 -10.95 2.43
C ILE A 329 -21.02 -12.20 2.87
N ASN A 330 -20.82 -12.64 4.12
CA ASN A 330 -21.54 -13.80 4.66
C ASN A 330 -22.89 -13.35 5.23
N ALA A 331 -23.98 -13.95 4.75
CA ALA A 331 -25.35 -13.59 5.17
C ALA A 331 -25.67 -13.92 6.64
N MET A 332 -24.99 -14.88 7.25
CA MET A 332 -25.18 -15.22 8.66
C MET A 332 -24.46 -14.23 9.58
N GLU A 333 -23.24 -13.83 9.21
CA GLU A 333 -22.45 -12.83 9.96
C GLU A 333 -22.98 -11.40 9.74
N ASN A 334 -23.46 -11.11 8.52
CA ASN A 334 -23.85 -9.78 8.07
C ASN A 334 -25.17 -9.81 7.28
N PRO A 335 -26.29 -10.22 7.90
CA PRO A 335 -27.59 -10.32 7.23
C PRO A 335 -28.07 -8.97 6.66
N ASP A 336 -27.73 -7.87 7.32
CA ASP A 336 -28.12 -6.52 6.89
C ASP A 336 -27.27 -5.96 5.74
N LEU A 337 -26.14 -6.60 5.41
CA LEU A 337 -25.21 -6.11 4.39
C LEU A 337 -25.22 -6.94 3.09
N VAL A 338 -25.55 -8.22 3.16
CA VAL A 338 -25.32 -9.18 2.05
C VAL A 338 -26.01 -8.82 0.73
N ASN A 339 -27.12 -8.07 0.79
CA ASN A 339 -27.89 -7.65 -0.39
C ASN A 339 -27.70 -6.17 -0.74
N LEU A 340 -26.83 -5.45 -0.03
CA LEU A 340 -26.54 -4.04 -0.29
C LEU A 340 -25.61 -3.89 -1.48
N THR A 341 -25.73 -2.77 -2.19
CA THR A 341 -24.73 -2.36 -3.18
C THR A 341 -23.41 -1.98 -2.50
N PRO A 342 -22.27 -1.96 -3.23
CA PRO A 342 -21.00 -1.48 -2.70
C PRO A 342 -21.07 -0.12 -2.00
N LEU A 343 -21.83 0.81 -2.58
CA LEU A 343 -22.02 2.15 -2.02
C LEU A 343 -22.83 2.11 -0.71
N GLU A 344 -23.87 1.28 -0.63
CA GLU A 344 -24.66 1.10 0.60
C GLU A 344 -23.87 0.39 1.70
N VAL A 345 -22.95 -0.54 1.36
CA VAL A 345 -22.01 -1.11 2.33
C VAL A 345 -21.04 -0.05 2.85
N MET A 346 -20.54 0.85 1.98
CA MET A 346 -19.72 1.99 2.41
C MET A 346 -20.51 2.90 3.38
N ASP A 347 -21.79 3.17 3.11
CA ASP A 347 -22.65 3.94 4.03
C ASP A 347 -22.76 3.25 5.39
N ALA A 348 -22.98 1.93 5.41
CA ALA A 348 -23.11 1.16 6.65
C ALA A 348 -21.82 1.20 7.49
N VAL A 349 -20.65 1.10 6.85
CA VAL A 349 -19.35 1.23 7.52
C VAL A 349 -19.18 2.63 8.12
N ILE A 350 -19.52 3.68 7.37
CA ILE A 350 -19.44 5.07 7.83
C ILE A 350 -20.42 5.31 8.99
N ASP A 351 -21.66 4.83 8.91
CA ASP A 351 -22.64 4.96 9.99
C ASP A 351 -22.15 4.25 11.27
N ALA A 352 -21.62 3.03 11.14
CA ALA A 352 -21.06 2.29 12.27
C ALA A 352 -19.85 3.00 12.88
N CYS A 353 -18.97 3.58 12.06
CA CYS A 353 -17.87 4.45 12.53
C CYS A 353 -18.38 5.65 13.33
N GLY A 354 -19.39 6.35 12.79
CA GLY A 354 -19.97 7.53 13.41
C GLY A 354 -20.59 7.22 14.77
N LYS A 355 -21.36 6.13 14.86
CA LYS A 355 -21.94 5.61 16.13
C LYS A 355 -20.86 5.20 17.13
N ALA A 356 -19.73 4.69 16.65
CA ALA A 356 -18.58 4.32 17.48
C ALA A 356 -17.72 5.53 17.90
N GLY A 357 -17.90 6.71 17.29
CA GLY A 357 -17.08 7.90 17.53
C GLY A 357 -15.76 7.92 16.73
N LEU A 358 -15.63 7.05 15.72
CA LEU A 358 -14.51 7.02 14.79
C LEU A 358 -14.73 8.03 13.65
N LYS A 359 -13.65 8.45 13.00
CA LYS A 359 -13.72 9.20 11.73
C LYS A 359 -13.36 8.31 10.54
N VAL A 360 -13.68 8.77 9.35
CA VAL A 360 -13.33 8.12 8.08
C VAL A 360 -12.81 9.17 7.11
N TYR A 361 -11.74 8.89 6.39
CA TYR A 361 -11.51 9.56 5.10
C TYR A 361 -11.51 8.51 3.99
N LEU A 362 -12.07 8.91 2.86
CA LEU A 362 -12.18 8.05 1.69
C LEU A 362 -10.91 8.16 0.88
N ASP A 363 -10.41 7.04 0.39
CA ASP A 363 -9.21 6.96 -0.43
C ASP A 363 -9.55 6.38 -1.81
N ARG A 364 -9.40 7.18 -2.87
CA ARG A 364 -9.53 6.68 -4.24
C ARG A 364 -8.28 5.87 -4.55
N HIS A 365 -8.34 4.60 -4.17
CA HIS A 365 -7.21 3.69 -4.21
C HIS A 365 -6.90 3.18 -5.62
N ARG A 366 -7.96 2.95 -6.41
CA ARG A 366 -7.84 2.41 -7.78
C ARG A 366 -8.89 3.03 -8.71
N PRO A 367 -8.60 3.18 -10.02
CA PRO A 367 -9.63 3.47 -11.00
C PRO A 367 -10.61 2.31 -11.18
N THR A 368 -10.11 1.07 -11.15
CA THR A 368 -10.89 -0.17 -11.28
C THR A 368 -10.34 -1.24 -10.35
N ALA A 369 -11.11 -2.28 -10.05
CA ALA A 369 -10.65 -3.36 -9.17
C ALA A 369 -9.37 -4.06 -9.68
N ALA A 370 -9.14 -4.02 -10.99
CA ALA A 370 -7.98 -4.57 -11.68
C ALA A 370 -6.60 -4.09 -11.18
N GLY A 371 -6.50 -2.90 -10.57
CA GLY A 371 -5.21 -2.43 -10.03
C GLY A 371 -5.10 -0.93 -9.85
N GLN A 372 -4.02 -0.51 -9.18
CA GLN A 372 -3.62 0.88 -9.08
C GLN A 372 -3.18 1.45 -10.44
N SER A 373 -3.01 2.77 -10.52
CA SER A 373 -2.54 3.44 -11.73
C SER A 373 -1.54 4.55 -11.40
N GLU A 374 -0.50 4.68 -12.24
CA GLU A 374 0.53 5.74 -12.15
C GLU A 374 -0.10 7.14 -12.02
N LEU A 375 -1.10 7.41 -12.85
CA LEU A 375 -1.83 8.67 -12.91
C LEU A 375 -3.24 8.51 -12.33
N TRP A 376 -3.90 9.63 -12.03
CA TRP A 376 -5.26 9.68 -11.51
C TRP A 376 -6.34 9.24 -12.51
N TYR A 377 -5.96 8.92 -13.75
CA TYR A 377 -6.88 8.51 -14.82
C TYR A 377 -6.35 7.33 -15.64
N ILE A 378 -7.29 6.61 -16.24
CA ILE A 378 -7.07 5.62 -17.29
C ILE A 378 -8.12 5.83 -18.40
N SER A 379 -8.07 5.06 -19.48
CA SER A 379 -9.07 5.16 -20.56
C SER A 379 -10.52 4.89 -20.08
N LYS A 380 -10.70 3.95 -19.14
CA LYS A 380 -12.02 3.59 -18.59
C LYS A 380 -12.54 4.58 -17.53
N VAL A 381 -11.64 5.32 -16.88
CA VAL A 381 -11.93 6.32 -15.85
C VAL A 381 -11.04 7.53 -16.14
N ASP A 382 -11.53 8.41 -17.01
CA ASP A 382 -10.81 9.64 -17.33
C ASP A 382 -10.82 10.62 -16.15
N GLU A 383 -10.05 11.71 -16.25
CA GLU A 383 -9.96 12.72 -15.18
C GLU A 383 -11.32 13.34 -14.86
N LYS A 384 -12.16 13.54 -15.87
CA LYS A 384 -13.50 14.12 -15.69
C LYS A 384 -14.36 13.20 -14.83
N LYS A 385 -14.41 11.91 -15.15
CA LYS A 385 -15.14 10.89 -14.39
C LYS A 385 -14.59 10.75 -12.98
N TRP A 386 -13.27 10.77 -12.80
CA TRP A 386 -12.63 10.76 -11.48
C TRP A 386 -13.10 11.94 -10.61
N ILE A 387 -13.12 13.16 -11.16
CA ILE A 387 -13.60 14.36 -10.44
C ILE A 387 -15.12 14.28 -10.19
N GLU A 388 -15.91 13.83 -11.17
CA GLU A 388 -17.36 13.67 -11.01
C GLU A 388 -17.71 12.69 -9.88
N ASP A 389 -17.00 11.57 -9.78
CA ASP A 389 -17.18 10.58 -8.73
C ASP A 389 -16.79 11.11 -7.36
N TRP A 390 -15.71 11.90 -7.29
CA TRP A 390 -15.36 12.61 -6.07
C TRP A 390 -16.44 13.61 -5.64
N LYS A 391 -16.98 14.40 -6.57
CA LYS A 391 -18.10 15.31 -6.27
C LYS A 391 -19.35 14.55 -5.83
N PHE A 392 -19.62 13.39 -6.42
CA PHE A 392 -20.73 12.53 -6.03
C PHE A 392 -20.60 12.08 -4.57
N LEU A 393 -19.44 11.50 -4.18
CA LEU A 393 -19.20 11.07 -2.79
C LEU A 393 -19.19 12.24 -1.81
N ALA A 394 -18.56 13.35 -2.18
CA ALA A 394 -18.53 14.56 -1.37
C ALA A 394 -19.93 15.14 -1.12
N THR A 395 -20.81 15.05 -2.12
CA THR A 395 -22.23 15.45 -2.01
C THR A 395 -23.01 14.45 -1.16
N ARG A 396 -22.82 13.15 -1.36
CA ARG A 396 -23.51 12.07 -0.63
C ARG A 396 -23.30 12.19 0.88
N TYR A 397 -22.06 12.43 1.30
CA TYR A 397 -21.69 12.50 2.71
C TYR A 397 -21.62 13.94 3.25
N LYS A 398 -22.11 14.93 2.50
CA LYS A 398 -22.17 16.32 2.95
C LYS A 398 -23.00 16.42 4.22
N GLY A 399 -22.46 17.09 5.24
CA GLY A 399 -23.12 17.25 6.53
C GLY A 399 -22.95 16.06 7.48
N ASN A 400 -22.33 14.95 7.07
CA ASN A 400 -21.94 13.87 7.97
C ASN A 400 -20.47 14.06 8.41
N PRO A 401 -20.21 14.54 9.64
CA PRO A 401 -18.85 14.82 10.12
C PRO A 401 -18.04 13.57 10.45
N THR A 402 -18.61 12.37 10.25
CA THR A 402 -17.85 11.11 10.29
C THR A 402 -16.86 11.06 9.14
N VAL A 403 -17.26 11.49 7.95
CA VAL A 403 -16.38 11.55 6.77
C VAL A 403 -15.66 12.91 6.77
N ILE A 404 -14.37 12.89 7.11
CA ILE A 404 -13.57 14.09 7.37
C ILE A 404 -12.82 14.61 6.14
N GLY A 405 -12.68 13.82 5.08
CA GLY A 405 -11.94 14.24 3.91
C GLY A 405 -11.82 13.19 2.80
N ALA A 406 -11.08 13.59 1.78
CA ALA A 406 -10.78 12.82 0.58
C ALA A 406 -9.26 12.73 0.39
N ASP A 407 -8.76 11.49 0.38
CA ASP A 407 -7.44 11.12 -0.12
C ASP A 407 -7.58 10.79 -1.60
N ILE A 408 -7.20 11.77 -2.42
CA ILE A 408 -7.82 11.96 -3.74
C ILE A 408 -7.36 10.98 -4.83
N HIS A 409 -6.17 10.40 -4.69
CA HIS A 409 -5.64 9.33 -5.54
C HIS A 409 -4.48 8.65 -4.83
N ASN A 410 -4.56 7.33 -4.65
CA ASN A 410 -3.50 6.54 -4.03
C ASN A 410 -2.29 6.42 -4.96
N GLU A 411 -1.13 6.71 -4.37
CA GLU A 411 0.19 6.43 -4.89
C GLU A 411 0.41 6.90 -6.33
N PRO A 412 0.33 8.20 -6.67
CA PRO A 412 0.88 8.68 -7.92
C PRO A 412 2.35 8.21 -8.08
N HIS A 413 2.72 7.72 -9.26
CA HIS A 413 4.06 7.19 -9.53
C HIS A 413 4.40 7.18 -11.03
N GLY A 414 5.59 6.70 -11.38
CA GLY A 414 6.01 6.53 -12.77
C GLY A 414 6.01 7.84 -13.54
N THR A 415 5.11 7.98 -14.50
CA THR A 415 5.03 9.21 -15.32
C THR A 415 4.49 10.45 -14.58
N ALA A 416 3.89 10.29 -13.40
CA ALA A 416 3.38 11.37 -12.56
C ALA A 416 4.51 12.30 -12.08
N CYS A 417 4.49 13.57 -12.50
CA CYS A 417 5.45 14.58 -12.05
C CYS A 417 4.87 15.48 -10.96
N TRP A 418 5.73 16.22 -10.28
CA TRP A 418 5.34 17.31 -9.40
C TRP A 418 5.93 18.64 -9.87
N GLY A 419 5.09 19.57 -10.32
CA GLY A 419 5.50 20.92 -10.68
C GLY A 419 6.22 21.05 -12.03
N CYS A 420 6.11 20.05 -12.91
CA CYS A 420 6.68 20.14 -14.27
C CYS A 420 5.83 20.99 -15.23
N GLY A 421 4.61 21.38 -14.85
CA GLY A 421 3.72 22.24 -15.65
C GLY A 421 2.92 21.52 -16.74
N GLU A 422 3.20 20.23 -16.99
CA GLU A 422 2.45 19.41 -17.94
C GLU A 422 1.15 18.89 -17.32
N THR A 423 0.03 19.57 -17.56
CA THR A 423 -1.27 19.31 -16.90
C THR A 423 -1.78 17.87 -16.96
N LYS A 424 -1.33 17.09 -17.95
CA LYS A 424 -1.67 15.67 -18.12
C LYS A 424 -0.95 14.72 -17.14
N ARG A 425 0.19 15.13 -16.57
CA ARG A 425 0.98 14.29 -15.66
C ARG A 425 1.44 15.01 -14.39
N ASP A 426 1.23 16.32 -14.31
CA ASP A 426 1.54 17.11 -13.11
C ASP A 426 0.48 16.87 -12.04
N TRP A 427 0.83 15.98 -11.11
CA TRP A 427 -0.03 15.58 -10.01
C TRP A 427 -0.42 16.77 -9.13
N ARG A 428 0.49 17.72 -8.88
CA ARG A 428 0.19 18.93 -8.10
C ARG A 428 -0.97 19.71 -8.73
N LEU A 429 -0.96 19.86 -10.05
CA LEU A 429 -2.03 20.57 -10.77
C LEU A 429 -3.34 19.77 -10.80
N ALA A 430 -3.29 18.45 -10.90
CA ALA A 430 -4.48 17.60 -10.83
C ALA A 430 -5.12 17.62 -9.45
N ALA A 431 -4.31 17.57 -8.40
CA ALA A 431 -4.75 17.67 -7.01
C ALA A 431 -5.49 18.98 -6.73
N GLU A 432 -5.02 20.11 -7.28
CA GLU A 432 -5.73 21.38 -7.19
C GLU A 432 -7.08 21.35 -7.91
N ARG A 433 -7.15 20.79 -9.13
CA ARG A 433 -8.41 20.70 -9.87
C ARG A 433 -9.44 19.86 -9.12
N CYS A 434 -9.04 18.67 -8.68
CA CYS A 434 -9.91 17.75 -7.95
C CYS A 434 -10.32 18.31 -6.58
N GLY A 435 -9.37 18.77 -5.77
CA GLY A 435 -9.65 19.32 -4.44
C GLY A 435 -10.57 20.53 -4.50
N ASN A 436 -10.36 21.44 -5.46
CA ASN A 436 -11.25 22.59 -5.66
C ASN A 436 -12.65 22.17 -6.11
N ALA A 437 -12.76 21.17 -6.99
CA ALA A 437 -14.05 20.65 -7.46
C ALA A 437 -14.84 19.96 -6.33
N ILE A 438 -14.17 19.24 -5.43
CA ILE A 438 -14.78 18.71 -4.20
C ILE A 438 -15.29 19.85 -3.32
N HIS A 439 -14.50 20.91 -3.13
CA HIS A 439 -14.88 22.06 -2.29
C HIS A 439 -16.03 22.91 -2.83
N GLU A 440 -16.37 22.79 -4.12
CA GLU A 440 -17.59 23.39 -4.67
C GLU A 440 -18.86 22.78 -4.07
N VAL A 441 -18.83 21.47 -3.78
CA VAL A 441 -20.00 20.74 -3.26
C VAL A 441 -19.91 20.50 -1.75
N ASN A 442 -18.71 20.31 -1.21
CA ASN A 442 -18.46 20.08 0.22
C ASN A 442 -17.20 20.84 0.69
N PRO A 443 -17.34 22.10 1.15
CA PRO A 443 -16.21 22.91 1.56
C PRO A 443 -15.61 22.50 2.92
N ASP A 444 -16.24 21.57 3.63
CA ASP A 444 -15.85 21.19 4.99
C ASP A 444 -14.78 20.09 5.01
N TRP A 445 -14.66 19.31 3.93
CA TRP A 445 -13.70 18.22 3.82
C TRP A 445 -12.25 18.68 3.76
N LEU A 446 -11.39 17.95 4.48
CA LEU A 446 -9.96 17.96 4.23
C LEU A 446 -9.66 17.35 2.85
N ILE A 447 -8.70 17.92 2.14
CA ILE A 447 -8.14 17.34 0.92
C ILE A 447 -6.75 16.83 1.29
N ILE A 448 -6.61 15.52 1.26
CA ILE A 448 -5.39 14.79 1.55
C ILE A 448 -4.71 14.52 0.20
N VAL A 449 -3.48 15.01 0.06
CA VAL A 449 -2.73 14.94 -1.20
C VAL A 449 -1.43 14.19 -0.97
N GLU A 450 -1.37 12.96 -1.49
CA GLU A 450 -0.15 12.14 -1.54
C GLU A 450 0.96 12.79 -2.40
N GLY A 451 2.19 12.31 -2.25
CA GLY A 451 3.32 12.63 -3.12
C GLY A 451 3.28 11.89 -4.45
N ASN A 452 4.38 11.94 -5.21
CA ASN A 452 4.65 10.98 -6.29
C ASN A 452 5.76 9.99 -5.84
N ASP A 453 6.51 9.38 -6.76
CA ASP A 453 7.64 8.48 -6.46
C ASP A 453 9.03 9.08 -6.73
N HIS A 454 9.12 10.32 -7.22
CA HIS A 454 10.40 10.90 -7.63
C HIS A 454 10.45 12.43 -7.68
N TYR A 455 11.66 13.00 -7.64
CA TYR A 455 11.89 14.44 -7.77
C TYR A 455 13.11 14.74 -8.65
N GLY A 456 13.01 15.76 -9.51
CA GLY A 456 14.09 16.25 -10.40
C GLY A 456 13.68 16.40 -11.88
N GLU A 457 14.48 17.14 -12.66
CA GLU A 457 14.17 17.53 -14.06
C GLU A 457 13.98 16.35 -15.01
N GLU A 458 14.63 15.22 -14.73
CA GLU A 458 14.58 14.02 -15.58
C GLU A 458 13.53 12.98 -15.12
N GLY A 459 12.70 13.32 -14.12
CA GLY A 459 11.61 12.46 -13.65
C GLY A 459 12.06 11.10 -13.10
N TRP A 460 11.16 10.11 -13.04
CA TRP A 460 11.40 8.76 -12.49
C TRP A 460 12.59 8.01 -13.11
N GLN A 461 13.07 8.41 -14.29
CA GLN A 461 14.12 7.72 -15.03
C GLN A 461 15.53 8.03 -14.50
N LYS A 462 15.73 9.22 -13.92
CA LYS A 462 17.05 9.69 -13.48
C LYS A 462 17.03 10.65 -12.28
N GLY A 463 15.84 11.01 -11.80
CA GLY A 463 15.65 11.80 -10.58
C GLY A 463 15.86 10.98 -9.32
N GLU A 464 15.78 11.66 -8.18
CA GLU A 464 15.78 11.00 -6.88
C GLU A 464 14.46 10.27 -6.70
N SER A 465 14.50 8.97 -6.39
CA SER A 465 13.31 8.14 -6.17
C SER A 465 13.01 7.94 -4.68
N TYR A 466 11.76 7.64 -4.39
CA TYR A 466 11.26 7.23 -3.08
C TYR A 466 10.06 6.28 -3.26
N TRP A 467 9.32 5.99 -2.19
CA TRP A 467 8.09 5.21 -2.28
C TRP A 467 7.05 5.89 -3.18
N TRP A 468 6.21 5.11 -3.85
CA TRP A 468 5.04 5.64 -4.55
C TRP A 468 4.16 6.40 -3.55
N GLY A 469 3.63 7.55 -3.96
CA GLY A 469 2.91 8.44 -3.05
C GLY A 469 3.77 9.10 -1.94
N GLY A 470 5.06 8.79 -1.81
CA GLY A 470 5.89 9.21 -0.68
C GLY A 470 6.76 10.44 -0.92
N MET A 471 6.97 10.85 -2.17
CA MET A 471 7.86 11.96 -2.52
C MET A 471 7.11 13.30 -2.50
N LEU A 472 7.40 14.16 -1.52
CA LEU A 472 6.80 15.49 -1.37
C LEU A 472 7.82 16.64 -1.48
N LYS A 473 9.05 16.35 -1.91
CA LYS A 473 10.12 17.35 -2.03
C LYS A 473 9.74 18.55 -2.91
N GLY A 474 8.91 18.32 -3.92
CA GLY A 474 8.36 19.37 -4.81
C GLY A 474 7.49 20.42 -4.12
N VAL A 475 6.97 20.16 -2.91
CA VAL A 475 6.16 21.11 -2.14
C VAL A 475 6.92 22.40 -1.81
N GLN A 476 8.25 22.35 -1.64
CA GLN A 476 9.07 23.53 -1.33
C GLN A 476 8.94 24.63 -2.39
N GLN A 477 8.86 24.23 -3.66
CA GLN A 477 8.84 25.16 -4.80
C GLN A 477 7.43 25.29 -5.39
N TYR A 478 6.67 24.19 -5.40
CA TYR A 478 5.38 24.08 -6.06
C TYR A 478 4.33 23.53 -5.08
N PRO A 479 3.93 24.30 -4.05
CA PRO A 479 2.89 23.86 -3.12
C PRO A 479 1.54 23.75 -3.85
N VAL A 480 0.66 22.87 -3.36
CA VAL A 480 -0.73 22.75 -3.80
C VAL A 480 -1.51 23.93 -3.24
N ARG A 481 -2.36 24.55 -4.06
CA ARG A 481 -3.13 25.75 -3.74
C ARG A 481 -4.62 25.49 -3.95
N LEU A 482 -5.32 25.25 -2.84
CA LEU A 482 -6.76 25.15 -2.82
C LEU A 482 -7.40 26.54 -2.66
N ASN A 483 -8.55 26.73 -3.28
CA ASN A 483 -9.38 27.94 -3.15
C ASN A 483 -9.90 28.09 -1.71
N LYS A 484 -10.21 26.98 -1.04
CA LYS A 484 -10.53 26.97 0.38
C LYS A 484 -9.25 26.79 1.20
N LYS A 485 -8.96 27.81 2.01
CA LYS A 485 -7.85 27.79 2.96
C LYS A 485 -8.11 26.78 4.08
N ASN A 486 -7.05 26.37 4.77
CA ASN A 486 -7.14 25.58 6.00
C ASN A 486 -7.77 24.19 5.81
N LYS A 487 -7.63 23.59 4.61
CA LYS A 487 -8.19 22.28 4.26
C LYS A 487 -7.19 21.30 3.65
N LEU A 488 -5.98 21.74 3.31
CA LEU A 488 -4.95 20.90 2.71
C LEU A 488 -4.17 20.13 3.80
N VAL A 489 -4.05 18.82 3.61
CA VAL A 489 -3.15 17.93 4.34
C VAL A 489 -2.27 17.23 3.31
N TYR A 490 -0.96 17.21 3.51
CA TYR A 490 -0.07 16.42 2.68
C TYR A 490 0.02 14.99 3.20
N SER A 491 0.19 14.04 2.29
CA SER A 491 0.31 12.63 2.64
C SER A 491 1.54 11.99 2.02
N ALA A 492 2.16 11.04 2.73
CA ALA A 492 3.26 10.25 2.21
C ALA A 492 3.12 8.79 2.62
N HIS A 493 3.60 7.87 1.80
CA HIS A 493 3.76 6.46 2.16
C HIS A 493 5.22 6.16 2.47
N ASP A 494 5.45 5.27 3.44
CA ASP A 494 6.78 4.74 3.76
C ASP A 494 6.67 3.27 4.17
N TYR A 495 7.53 2.42 3.64
CA TYR A 495 7.50 0.99 3.90
C TYR A 495 8.86 0.45 4.36
N ASP A 496 8.84 -0.77 4.90
CA ASP A 496 10.04 -1.50 5.27
C ASP A 496 10.69 -2.21 4.05
N LYS A 497 11.77 -2.94 4.32
CA LYS A 497 12.55 -3.65 3.30
C LYS A 497 11.81 -4.81 2.62
N ASN A 498 10.72 -5.30 3.21
CA ASN A 498 9.99 -6.48 2.71
C ASN A 498 9.02 -6.10 1.59
N VAL A 499 8.55 -4.86 1.57
CA VAL A 499 7.82 -4.30 0.43
C VAL A 499 8.80 -4.03 -0.71
N HIS A 500 9.91 -3.32 -0.43
CA HIS A 500 11.01 -3.18 -1.37
C HIS A 500 12.35 -2.87 -0.66
N LEU A 501 13.42 -3.58 -1.03
CA LEU A 501 14.73 -3.40 -0.40
C LEU A 501 15.47 -2.16 -0.94
N GLN A 502 15.25 -1.03 -0.28
CA GLN A 502 15.91 0.25 -0.55
C GLN A 502 17.35 0.30 0.00
N ASP A 503 18.20 1.11 -0.60
CA ASP A 503 19.63 1.20 -0.22
C ASP A 503 19.85 1.74 1.19
N TRP A 504 18.95 2.59 1.69
CA TRP A 504 19.02 3.10 3.06
C TRP A 504 18.80 2.05 4.15
N PHE A 505 18.33 0.84 3.82
CA PHE A 505 18.28 -0.30 4.74
C PHE A 505 19.61 -1.08 4.81
N LYS A 506 20.53 -0.86 3.87
CA LYS A 506 21.79 -1.62 3.74
C LYS A 506 22.99 -0.95 4.42
N VAL A 507 22.84 0.32 4.80
CA VAL A 507 23.92 1.10 5.42
C VAL A 507 24.12 0.73 6.89
N SER A 508 25.36 0.84 7.37
CA SER A 508 25.74 0.41 8.72
C SER A 508 25.12 1.24 9.85
N ASN A 509 24.73 2.48 9.58
CA ASN A 509 24.10 3.38 10.55
C ASN A 509 22.57 3.30 10.55
N PHE A 510 21.97 2.31 9.88
CA PHE A 510 20.53 2.05 10.01
C PHE A 510 20.18 1.60 11.45
N PRO A 511 19.11 2.13 12.07
CA PRO A 511 18.06 2.99 11.50
C PRO A 511 18.29 4.51 11.68
N ASP A 512 19.42 4.94 12.24
CA ASP A 512 19.66 6.35 12.60
C ASP A 512 19.79 7.28 11.39
N ASN A 513 20.01 6.74 10.19
CA ASN A 513 19.95 7.49 8.93
C ASN A 513 18.53 7.93 8.54
N MET A 514 17.50 7.19 8.95
CA MET A 514 16.13 7.36 8.44
C MET A 514 15.52 8.75 8.70
N PRO A 515 15.67 9.38 9.89
CA PRO A 515 15.13 10.71 10.13
C PRO A 515 15.56 11.78 9.12
N SER A 516 16.81 11.71 8.62
CA SER A 516 17.29 12.65 7.61
C SER A 516 16.66 12.40 6.24
N ILE A 517 16.35 11.14 5.92
CA ILE A 517 15.68 10.77 4.67
C ILE A 517 14.24 11.24 4.74
N TRP A 518 13.52 10.93 5.83
CA TRP A 518 12.16 11.41 6.05
C TRP A 518 12.06 12.93 6.00
N ASP A 519 12.98 13.64 6.67
CA ASP A 519 13.07 15.11 6.62
C ASP A 519 13.16 15.65 5.19
N ASP A 520 14.04 15.06 4.36
CA ASP A 520 14.26 15.51 2.99
C ASP A 520 13.05 15.24 2.08
N LYS A 521 12.36 14.10 2.28
CA LYS A 521 11.27 13.66 1.40
C LYS A 521 9.92 14.31 1.72
N TRP A 522 9.59 14.45 3.01
CA TRP A 522 8.27 14.93 3.45
C TRP A 522 8.28 15.63 4.82
N GLY A 523 9.18 15.24 5.73
CA GLY A 523 9.22 15.72 7.12
C GLY A 523 9.50 17.22 7.27
N PHE A 524 10.19 17.84 6.32
CA PHE A 524 10.42 19.29 6.30
C PHE A 524 9.11 20.08 6.32
N ILE A 525 8.02 19.56 5.74
CA ILE A 525 6.71 20.23 5.67
C ILE A 525 6.19 20.52 7.08
N VAL A 526 6.25 19.51 7.94
CA VAL A 526 5.81 19.62 9.34
C VAL A 526 6.79 20.45 10.16
N LYS A 527 8.10 20.21 10.01
CA LYS A 527 9.14 20.90 10.77
C LYS A 527 9.21 22.40 10.47
N GLN A 528 8.89 22.80 9.24
CA GLN A 528 8.85 24.20 8.82
C GLN A 528 7.46 24.84 8.98
N ASN A 529 6.51 24.12 9.60
CA ASN A 529 5.14 24.60 9.84
C ASN A 529 4.37 24.99 8.57
N ILE A 530 4.61 24.29 7.45
CA ILE A 530 3.98 24.56 6.15
C ILE A 530 2.53 24.06 6.13
N ALA A 531 2.32 22.79 6.49
CA ALA A 531 1.01 22.12 6.52
C ALA A 531 1.10 20.85 7.38
N PRO A 532 -0.03 20.24 7.78
CA PRO A 532 0.00 18.92 8.41
C PRO A 532 0.44 17.86 7.41
N VAL A 533 1.16 16.84 7.91
CA VAL A 533 1.46 15.62 7.17
C VAL A 533 0.81 14.43 7.85
N ILE A 534 0.21 13.55 7.06
CA ILE A 534 -0.21 12.21 7.46
C ILE A 534 0.63 11.17 6.72
N ILE A 535 1.14 10.16 7.41
CA ILE A 535 1.66 8.96 6.76
C ILE A 535 0.48 8.01 6.58
N SER A 536 -0.19 8.07 5.42
CA SER A 536 -1.45 7.37 5.15
C SER A 536 -1.30 5.87 4.91
N GLU A 537 -0.09 5.42 4.62
CA GLU A 537 0.28 4.01 4.62
C GLU A 537 1.72 3.80 5.09
N PHE A 538 1.85 2.83 5.98
CA PHE A 538 3.10 2.21 6.38
C PHE A 538 2.76 0.89 7.06
N GLY A 539 3.52 -0.16 6.77
CA GLY A 539 3.25 -1.52 7.21
C GLY A 539 4.51 -2.37 7.26
N SER A 540 4.45 -3.47 8.02
CA SER A 540 5.59 -4.39 8.14
C SER A 540 5.14 -5.77 8.62
N LEU A 541 5.74 -6.81 8.04
CA LEU A 541 5.60 -8.19 8.50
C LEU A 541 6.28 -8.44 9.86
N LEU A 542 7.22 -7.58 10.26
CA LEU A 542 8.10 -7.79 11.42
C LEU A 542 8.91 -9.08 11.34
N LYS A 543 9.36 -9.45 10.13
CA LYS A 543 10.11 -10.69 9.87
C LYS A 543 11.41 -10.78 10.66
N ASP A 544 12.08 -9.64 10.85
CA ASP A 544 13.34 -9.59 11.60
C ASP A 544 13.55 -8.28 12.37
N LYS A 545 14.70 -8.17 13.04
CA LYS A 545 15.06 -7.01 13.87
C LYS A 545 15.19 -5.70 13.07
N THR A 546 15.47 -5.76 11.77
CA THR A 546 15.57 -4.59 10.90
C THR A 546 14.20 -3.94 10.73
N ASP A 547 13.17 -4.77 10.54
CA ASP A 547 11.79 -4.33 10.37
C ASP A 547 11.24 -3.72 11.65
N ILE A 548 11.50 -4.38 12.78
CA ILE A 548 11.13 -3.88 14.12
C ILE A 548 11.81 -2.53 14.37
N LYS A 549 13.11 -2.39 14.05
CA LYS A 549 13.86 -1.14 14.19
C LYS A 549 13.31 -0.03 13.30
N TRP A 550 12.98 -0.34 12.04
CA TRP A 550 12.35 0.62 11.13
C TRP A 550 11.03 1.14 11.72
N LEU A 551 10.12 0.22 12.09
CA LEU A 551 8.79 0.60 12.54
C LEU A 551 8.83 1.39 13.85
N GLN A 552 9.67 0.96 14.81
CA GLN A 552 9.88 1.69 16.06
C GLN A 552 10.45 3.09 15.83
N ASN A 553 11.42 3.22 14.91
CA ASN A 553 12.02 4.51 14.60
C ASN A 553 11.03 5.44 13.91
N LEU A 554 10.23 4.92 12.96
CA LEU A 554 9.21 5.71 12.25
C LEU A 554 8.13 6.20 13.22
N ILE A 555 7.60 5.33 14.09
CA ILE A 555 6.63 5.73 15.12
C ILE A 555 7.21 6.79 16.06
N SER A 556 8.45 6.60 16.52
CA SER A 556 9.15 7.58 17.36
C SER A 556 9.29 8.94 16.67
N TYR A 557 9.74 8.93 15.40
CA TYR A 557 9.87 10.15 14.60
C TYR A 557 8.52 10.83 14.38
N MET A 558 7.47 10.10 14.00
CA MET A 558 6.15 10.66 13.76
C MET A 558 5.55 11.26 15.03
N ASN A 559 5.72 10.60 16.18
CA ASN A 559 5.24 11.10 17.46
C ASN A 559 5.97 12.38 17.87
N LYS A 560 7.31 12.40 17.77
CA LYS A 560 8.15 13.57 18.12
C LYS A 560 7.82 14.81 17.28
N ASN A 561 7.38 14.63 16.04
CA ASN A 561 7.18 15.72 15.09
C ASN A 561 5.71 16.11 14.88
N ASP A 562 4.75 15.55 15.61
CA ASP A 562 3.30 15.77 15.43
C ASP A 562 2.73 15.23 14.09
N VAL A 563 3.37 14.24 13.47
CA VAL A 563 2.94 13.67 12.17
C VAL A 563 1.76 12.72 12.37
N HIS A 564 0.66 12.92 11.63
CA HIS A 564 -0.51 12.02 11.67
C HIS A 564 -0.18 10.69 10.99
N TRP A 565 -0.94 9.63 11.26
CA TRP A 565 -0.67 8.34 10.61
C TRP A 565 -1.89 7.42 10.50
N THR A 566 -1.83 6.56 9.50
CA THR A 566 -2.78 5.46 9.25
C THR A 566 -1.99 4.21 8.94
N PHE A 567 -2.12 3.18 9.77
CA PHE A 567 -1.35 1.95 9.61
C PHE A 567 -1.93 1.09 8.47
N TRP A 568 -1.06 0.56 7.63
CA TRP A 568 -1.41 -0.48 6.67
C TRP A 568 -1.03 -1.86 7.26
N CYS A 569 -1.98 -2.71 7.64
CA CYS A 569 -3.45 -2.52 7.59
C CYS A 569 -4.16 -3.27 8.72
N LEU A 570 -5.49 -3.18 8.79
CA LEU A 570 -6.30 -4.03 9.66
C LEU A 570 -6.22 -5.49 9.21
N ASN A 571 -6.29 -5.69 7.90
CA ASN A 571 -6.51 -6.96 7.25
C ASN A 571 -5.27 -7.88 7.32
N PRO A 572 -5.42 -9.19 7.62
CA PRO A 572 -4.31 -10.13 7.59
C PRO A 572 -3.80 -10.43 6.17
N ASN A 573 -4.61 -10.20 5.15
CA ASN A 573 -4.37 -10.68 3.79
C ASN A 573 -3.67 -9.68 2.86
N SER A 574 -2.90 -8.73 3.39
CA SER A 574 -1.87 -8.01 2.61
C SER A 574 -0.59 -8.87 2.60
N GLY A 575 -0.15 -9.31 1.42
CA GLY A 575 0.89 -10.35 1.31
C GLY A 575 2.31 -9.93 1.72
N ASP A 576 2.60 -8.63 1.70
CA ASP A 576 3.92 -8.04 1.94
C ASP A 576 4.02 -7.30 3.29
N THR A 577 2.89 -7.10 3.98
CA THR A 577 2.86 -6.43 5.30
C THR A 577 2.06 -7.17 6.37
N GLU A 578 1.10 -8.03 5.98
CA GLU A 578 0.06 -8.57 6.86
C GLU A 578 -0.67 -7.48 7.69
N GLY A 579 -1.61 -7.90 8.54
CA GLY A 579 -2.45 -6.99 9.30
C GLY A 579 -2.08 -6.83 10.77
N ILE A 580 -2.91 -6.02 11.43
CA ILE A 580 -3.12 -6.05 12.88
C ILE A 580 -3.92 -7.29 13.27
N LEU A 581 -4.87 -7.73 12.45
CA LEU A 581 -5.54 -9.01 12.64
C LEU A 581 -4.71 -10.16 12.08
N GLY A 582 -4.83 -11.33 12.70
CA GLY A 582 -4.41 -12.62 12.15
C GLY A 582 -5.40 -13.17 11.12
N TYR A 583 -5.03 -14.25 10.44
CA TYR A 583 -5.83 -14.86 9.37
C TYR A 583 -7.19 -15.43 9.82
N ASP A 584 -7.42 -15.55 11.12
CA ASP A 584 -8.72 -15.86 11.72
C ASP A 584 -9.69 -14.66 11.76
N TRP A 585 -9.23 -13.47 11.33
CA TRP A 585 -9.94 -12.19 11.36
C TRP A 585 -10.41 -11.79 12.76
N GLU A 586 -9.79 -12.34 13.80
CA GLU A 586 -10.17 -12.18 15.21
C GLU A 586 -8.96 -11.79 16.06
N THR A 587 -7.89 -12.57 15.99
CA THR A 587 -6.74 -12.43 16.89
C THR A 587 -5.92 -11.21 16.51
N VAL A 588 -5.74 -10.28 17.45
CA VAL A 588 -4.86 -9.12 17.29
C VAL A 588 -3.40 -9.52 17.46
N ASN A 589 -2.54 -9.15 16.50
CA ASN A 589 -1.10 -9.23 16.59
C ASN A 589 -0.58 -8.21 17.62
N LYS A 590 -0.48 -8.63 18.88
CA LYS A 590 -0.08 -7.77 20.01
C LYS A 590 1.33 -7.18 19.87
N GLN A 591 2.24 -7.86 19.19
CA GLN A 591 3.59 -7.34 18.99
C GLN A 591 3.55 -6.14 18.03
N LYS A 592 2.88 -6.29 16.89
CA LYS A 592 2.72 -5.23 15.89
C LYS A 592 1.94 -4.05 16.47
N ASP A 593 0.79 -4.32 17.08
CA ASP A 593 -0.05 -3.31 17.74
C ASP A 593 0.70 -2.57 18.89
N GLY A 594 1.49 -3.32 19.66
CA GLY A 594 2.29 -2.78 20.76
C GLY A 594 3.33 -1.75 20.31
N ILE A 595 3.96 -1.93 19.14
CA ILE A 595 4.91 -0.96 18.59
C ILE A 595 4.21 0.37 18.21
N LEU A 596 2.95 0.30 17.78
CA LEU A 596 2.17 1.49 17.36
C LEU A 596 1.61 2.27 18.56
N THR A 597 1.47 1.64 19.72
CA THR A 597 0.83 2.19 20.92
C THR A 597 1.32 3.59 21.32
N PRO A 598 2.63 3.91 21.30
CA PRO A 598 3.12 5.25 21.65
C PRO A 598 2.58 6.38 20.77
N GLY A 599 2.14 6.06 19.54
CA GLY A 599 1.60 7.04 18.59
C GLY A 599 0.08 7.14 18.57
N LYS A 600 -0.65 6.31 19.33
CA LYS A 600 -2.12 6.25 19.33
C LYS A 600 -2.74 7.42 20.10
N ALA A 601 -3.90 7.88 19.63
CA ALA A 601 -4.65 8.99 20.22
C ALA A 601 -6.16 8.69 20.20
N PRO A 602 -6.66 7.78 21.05
CA PRO A 602 -8.06 7.32 21.00
C PRO A 602 -9.10 8.42 21.22
N LYS A 603 -8.71 9.54 21.86
CA LYS A 603 -9.56 10.72 22.09
C LYS A 603 -9.33 11.83 21.07
N PHE A 604 -8.51 11.56 20.06
CA PHE A 604 -8.01 12.48 19.04
C PHE A 604 -7.23 13.70 19.52
N LEU A 605 -7.43 14.23 20.72
CA LEU A 605 -6.80 15.48 21.15
C LEU A 605 -5.31 15.29 21.47
N LEU A 606 -4.49 16.27 21.08
CA LEU A 606 -3.06 16.38 21.37
C LEU A 606 -2.77 17.14 22.66
#